data_AF-A0A8J4A2E3-F1
#
_entry.id   AF-A0A8J4A2E3-F1
#
_cell.length_a   1.000
_cell.length_b   1.000
_cell.length_c   1.000
_cell.angle_alpha   90.00
_cell.angle_beta   90.00
_cell.angle_gamma   90.00
#
_symmetry.space_group_name_H-M   'P 1'
#
loop_
_entity.id
_entity.type
_entity.pdbx_description
1 polymer ?
#
loop_
_entity_poly.entity_id
_entity_poly.type
_entity_poly.pdbx_seq_one_letter_code
_entity_poly.pdbx_strand_id
1 'polypeptide(L)'
;MNAGSPTAAINVAARCRSARTPAGPESRCPPGPAGASLTVMLTRSDVASLLERQSRAYGLLLWLGRACAEDPALLDPDAVAQLGHARSVPAWIARHRHRIPTDLLPPTVDGAFAALLASFLETSFRIDHVHFDGRLVATHLVRGVRPGRLPREGVATARTLAVKHLLSAESVVVTGEALRRITRRADLAEPLAVWTYAWELDRRARGKGKGPVVHALWRGLPPAVRADLTADRVWAARGRLLAAGLS
;
A
#
# COMPACT_ATOMS: atom_id res chain seq x y z
N MET A 1 35.31 6.47 43.51
CA MET A 1 34.78 7.06 42.27
C MET A 1 33.50 6.33 41.93
N ASN A 2 32.36 6.92 42.30
CA ASN A 2 31.03 6.31 42.21
C ASN A 2 30.35 6.76 40.92
N ALA A 3 29.88 5.79 40.13
CA ALA A 3 29.00 6.00 38.98
C ALA A 3 27.58 6.28 39.48
N GLY A 4 27.06 7.46 39.17
CA GLY A 4 25.68 7.84 39.42
C GLY A 4 24.88 7.87 38.12
N SER A 5 23.93 6.95 37.97
CA SER A 5 22.74 7.17 37.14
C SER A 5 21.89 8.29 37.74
N PRO A 6 21.13 9.03 36.91
CA PRO A 6 19.70 9.01 37.17
C PRO A 6 18.80 8.99 35.93
N THR A 7 17.89 8.03 35.99
CA THR A 7 16.50 7.96 35.55
C THR A 7 15.74 9.31 35.58
N ALA A 8 15.07 9.68 34.49
CA ALA A 8 13.76 10.35 34.51
C ALA A 8 13.13 10.37 33.10
N ALA A 9 12.33 9.35 32.77
CA ALA A 9 11.40 9.39 31.64
C ALA A 9 10.07 9.97 32.13
N ILE A 10 9.74 11.18 31.68
CA ILE A 10 8.47 11.85 31.98
C ILE A 10 7.40 11.28 31.04
N ASN A 11 6.46 10.53 31.62
CA ASN A 11 5.24 10.05 30.95
C ASN A 11 4.16 11.14 31.01
N VAL A 12 3.95 11.88 29.91
CA VAL A 12 2.75 12.73 29.74
C VAL A 12 1.76 12.00 28.86
N ALA A 13 0.86 11.24 29.49
CA ALA A 13 -0.30 10.66 28.84
C ALA A 13 -1.43 11.70 28.78
N ALA A 14 -1.43 12.54 27.75
CA ALA A 14 -2.59 13.38 27.42
C ALA A 14 -3.69 12.51 26.78
N ARG A 15 -4.75 12.21 27.55
CA ARG A 15 -5.96 11.53 27.06
C ARG A 15 -6.77 12.47 26.18
N CYS A 16 -6.55 12.46 24.86
CA CYS A 16 -7.51 12.99 23.89
C CYS A 16 -8.72 12.05 23.83
N ARG A 17 -9.81 12.44 24.50
CA ARG A 17 -11.13 11.81 24.34
C ARG A 17 -11.69 12.19 22.98
N SER A 18 -11.51 11.30 21.99
CA SER A 18 -12.17 11.42 20.69
C SER A 18 -13.68 11.19 20.88
N ALA A 19 -14.48 12.22 20.66
CA ALA A 19 -15.94 12.12 20.63
C ALA A 19 -16.36 11.10 19.55
N ARG A 20 -17.18 10.11 19.92
CA ARG A 20 -17.82 9.21 18.96
C ARG A 20 -18.92 9.99 18.25
N THR A 21 -18.73 10.26 16.97
CA THR A 21 -19.81 10.70 16.09
C THR A 21 -20.85 9.57 15.96
N PRO A 22 -22.15 9.83 16.14
CA PRO A 22 -23.18 8.83 15.93
C PRO A 22 -23.22 8.40 14.46
N ALA A 23 -23.31 7.10 14.23
CA ALA A 23 -23.47 6.51 12.91
C ALA A 23 -24.79 7.00 12.29
N GLY A 24 -24.70 7.82 11.23
CA GLY A 24 -25.85 8.21 10.43
C GLY A 24 -26.42 7.02 9.64
N PRO A 25 -27.68 7.12 9.17
CA PRO A 25 -28.37 6.03 8.47
C PRO A 25 -27.61 5.63 7.21
N GLU A 26 -27.24 4.35 7.14
CA GLU A 26 -26.56 3.73 6.01
C GLU A 26 -27.43 3.85 4.75
N SER A 27 -27.09 4.79 3.88
CA SER A 27 -27.65 4.91 2.53
C SER A 27 -27.25 3.67 1.73
N ARG A 28 -28.20 2.73 1.57
CA ARG A 28 -28.03 1.54 0.74
C ARG A 28 -28.12 1.96 -0.72
N CYS A 29 -26.96 2.23 -1.34
CA CYS A 29 -26.88 2.32 -2.79
C CYS A 29 -27.33 0.98 -3.43
N PRO A 30 -28.20 0.99 -4.44
CA PRO A 30 -28.59 -0.22 -5.15
C PRO A 30 -27.38 -0.88 -5.83
N PRO A 31 -27.34 -2.22 -5.94
CA PRO A 31 -26.28 -2.92 -6.64
C PRO A 31 -26.32 -2.50 -8.12
N GLY A 32 -25.31 -1.73 -8.54
CA GLY A 32 -25.13 -1.40 -9.96
C GLY A 32 -24.99 -2.68 -10.78
N PRO A 33 -25.35 -2.63 -12.09
CA PRO A 33 -25.25 -3.79 -12.96
C PRO A 33 -23.84 -4.37 -12.87
N ALA A 34 -23.75 -5.69 -12.67
CA ALA A 34 -22.51 -6.43 -12.66
C ALA A 34 -21.88 -6.43 -14.06
N GLY A 35 -21.40 -5.26 -14.49
CA GLY A 35 -20.62 -5.11 -15.71
C GLY A 35 -19.40 -6.00 -15.56
N ALA A 36 -19.31 -7.01 -16.42
CA ALA A 36 -18.15 -7.87 -16.55
C ALA A 36 -16.94 -6.96 -16.79
N SER A 37 -16.23 -6.63 -15.71
CA SER A 37 -14.99 -5.88 -15.78
C SER A 37 -14.02 -6.79 -16.52
N LEU A 38 -13.81 -6.50 -17.82
CA LEU A 38 -12.78 -7.14 -18.63
C LEU A 38 -11.50 -7.14 -17.81
N THR A 39 -11.09 -8.33 -17.39
CA THR A 39 -9.93 -8.49 -16.53
C THR A 39 -8.72 -8.26 -17.42
N VAL A 40 -8.26 -7.02 -17.50
CA VAL A 40 -7.05 -6.67 -18.24
C VAL A 40 -5.88 -7.42 -17.63
N MET A 41 -5.30 -8.33 -18.41
CA MET A 41 -4.12 -9.09 -18.04
C MET A 41 -2.92 -8.15 -17.92
N LEU A 42 -2.21 -8.20 -16.79
CA LEU A 42 -0.97 -7.45 -16.60
C LEU A 42 0.09 -7.91 -17.60
N THR A 43 0.58 -7.00 -18.42
CA THR A 43 1.76 -7.22 -19.25
C THR A 43 3.05 -6.95 -18.46
N ARG A 44 4.21 -7.35 -18.99
CA ARG A 44 5.52 -7.06 -18.37
C ARG A 44 5.78 -5.56 -18.27
N SER A 45 5.35 -4.80 -19.29
CA SER A 45 5.45 -3.33 -19.32
C SER A 45 4.56 -2.68 -18.25
N ASP A 46 3.35 -3.21 -18.04
CA ASP A 46 2.46 -2.73 -16.98
C ASP A 46 3.09 -2.94 -15.61
N VAL A 47 3.70 -4.11 -15.37
CA VAL A 47 4.41 -4.40 -14.11
C VAL A 47 5.57 -3.43 -13.90
N ALA A 48 6.40 -3.18 -14.92
CA ALA A 48 7.50 -2.22 -14.81
C ALA A 48 6.99 -0.82 -14.43
N SER A 49 5.99 -0.33 -15.15
CA SER A 49 5.39 0.97 -14.91
C SER A 49 4.70 1.06 -13.55
N LEU A 50 4.15 -0.05 -13.05
CA LEU A 50 3.50 -0.13 -11.75
C LEU A 50 4.53 -0.07 -10.59
N LEU A 51 5.63 -0.82 -10.70
CA LEU A 51 6.71 -0.82 -9.72
C LEU A 51 7.41 0.55 -9.67
N GLU A 52 7.59 1.21 -10.80
CA GLU A 52 8.11 2.57 -10.86
C GLU A 52 7.21 3.56 -10.12
N ARG A 53 5.90 3.57 -10.41
CA ARG A 53 4.94 4.42 -9.70
C ARG A 53 4.94 4.15 -8.20
N GLN A 54 4.99 2.88 -7.80
CA GLN A 54 5.06 2.49 -6.39
C GLN A 54 6.34 3.01 -5.72
N SER A 55 7.49 2.90 -6.38
CA SER A 55 8.76 3.43 -5.89
C SER A 55 8.70 4.94 -5.69
N ARG A 56 8.23 5.69 -6.70
CA ARG A 56 8.07 7.15 -6.62
C ARG A 56 7.09 7.57 -5.52
N ALA A 57 5.92 6.93 -5.43
CA ALA A 57 4.91 7.24 -4.41
C ALA A 57 5.41 6.96 -2.99
N TYR A 58 6.13 5.85 -2.79
CA TYR A 58 6.74 5.52 -1.51
C TYR A 58 7.88 6.49 -1.16
N GLY A 59 8.73 6.82 -2.13
CA GLY A 59 9.81 7.81 -1.98
C GLY A 59 9.28 9.19 -1.61
N LEU A 60 8.18 9.62 -2.24
CA LEU A 60 7.50 10.88 -1.92
C LEU A 60 7.04 10.92 -0.46
N LEU A 61 6.49 9.83 0.07
CA LEU A 61 6.09 9.74 1.48
C LEU A 61 7.30 9.79 2.42
N LEU A 62 8.39 9.11 2.09
CA LEU A 62 9.61 9.19 2.90
C LEU A 62 10.21 10.59 2.90
N TRP A 63 10.17 11.28 1.76
CA TRP A 63 10.58 12.68 1.68
C TRP A 63 9.65 13.57 2.51
N LEU A 64 8.33 13.42 2.39
CA LEU A 64 7.34 14.16 3.18
C LEU A 64 7.57 14.01 4.69
N GLY A 65 7.89 12.80 5.14
CA GLY A 65 8.19 12.53 6.55
C GLY A 65 9.45 13.24 7.07
N ARG A 66 10.40 13.57 6.19
CA ARG A 66 11.57 14.40 6.54
C ARG A 66 11.23 15.88 6.44
N ALA A 67 10.59 16.29 5.36
CA ALA A 67 10.24 17.68 5.08
C ALA A 67 9.28 18.26 6.13
N CYS A 68 8.37 17.45 6.70
CA CYS A 68 7.44 17.91 7.73
C CYS A 68 8.10 18.20 9.09
N ALA A 69 9.36 17.81 9.29
CA ALA A 69 10.14 18.21 10.47
C ALA A 69 10.57 19.69 10.39
N GLU A 70 10.79 20.20 9.17
CA GLU A 70 11.15 21.59 8.90
C GLU A 70 9.92 22.46 8.67
N ASP A 71 8.89 21.91 8.01
CA ASP A 71 7.63 22.58 7.73
C ASP A 71 6.44 21.67 8.06
N PRO A 72 5.92 21.73 9.30
CA PRO A 72 4.78 20.93 9.73
C PRO A 72 3.52 21.11 8.88
N ALA A 73 3.36 22.26 8.20
CA ALA A 73 2.19 22.57 7.38
C ALA A 73 2.10 21.70 6.10
N LEU A 74 3.22 21.13 5.64
CA LEU A 74 3.21 20.20 4.49
C LEU A 74 2.29 19.00 4.68
N LEU A 75 2.10 18.60 5.95
CA LEU A 75 1.25 17.48 6.35
C LEU A 75 0.27 17.93 7.45
N ASP A 76 -0.24 19.16 7.39
CA ASP A 76 -1.34 19.58 8.26
C ASP A 76 -2.60 18.69 8.08
N PRO A 77 -3.59 18.74 8.98
CA PRO A 77 -4.79 17.90 8.88
C PRO A 77 -5.52 17.99 7.53
N ASP A 78 -5.58 19.17 6.91
CA ASP A 78 -6.25 19.37 5.62
C ASP A 78 -5.44 18.78 4.46
N ALA A 79 -4.12 18.92 4.47
CA ALA A 79 -3.21 18.30 3.54
C ALA A 79 -3.28 16.76 3.63
N VAL A 80 -3.35 16.20 4.84
CA VAL A 80 -3.53 14.76 5.04
C VAL A 80 -4.88 14.29 4.51
N ALA A 81 -5.95 15.03 4.80
CA ALA A 81 -7.28 14.72 4.26
C ALA A 81 -7.28 14.78 2.72
N GLN A 82 -6.60 15.74 2.10
CA GLN A 82 -6.43 15.82 0.65
C GLN A 82 -5.65 14.62 0.11
N LEU A 83 -4.47 14.33 0.66
CA LEU A 83 -3.61 13.24 0.20
C LEU A 83 -4.23 11.85 0.43
N GLY A 84 -5.15 11.70 1.40
CA GLY A 84 -5.92 10.49 1.62
C GLY A 84 -6.93 10.17 0.50
N HIS A 85 -7.17 11.10 -0.42
CA HIS A 85 -8.10 10.91 -1.55
C HIS A 85 -7.36 11.02 -2.89
N ALA A 86 -7.35 9.94 -3.67
CA ALA A 86 -6.66 9.90 -4.98
C ALA A 86 -7.04 11.08 -5.91
N ARG A 87 -8.32 11.49 -5.92
CA ARG A 87 -8.79 12.63 -6.74
C ARG A 87 -8.17 13.98 -6.38
N SER A 88 -7.71 14.14 -5.14
CA SER A 88 -7.18 15.41 -4.63
C SER A 88 -5.65 15.48 -4.71
N VAL A 89 -4.97 14.34 -4.89
CA VAL A 89 -3.51 14.25 -4.98
C VAL A 89 -2.92 15.13 -6.11
N PRO A 90 -3.47 15.17 -7.35
CA PRO A 90 -2.90 16.01 -8.40
C PRO A 90 -2.87 17.50 -8.04
N ALA A 91 -3.95 18.01 -7.45
CA ALA A 91 -4.04 19.40 -7.03
C ALA A 91 -3.05 19.72 -5.90
N TRP A 92 -2.91 18.82 -4.93
CA TRP A 92 -1.93 18.97 -3.85
C TRP A 92 -0.49 18.98 -4.40
N ILE A 93 -0.15 18.07 -5.32
CA ILE A 93 1.18 18.01 -5.94
C ILE A 93 1.43 19.26 -6.78
N ALA A 94 0.46 19.75 -7.55
CA ALA A 94 0.61 20.95 -8.34
C ALA A 94 0.97 22.17 -7.47
N ARG A 95 0.30 22.33 -6.31
CA ARG A 95 0.57 23.41 -5.36
C ARG A 95 1.99 23.36 -4.77
N HIS A 96 2.51 22.15 -4.52
CA HIS A 96 3.80 21.95 -3.85
C HIS A 96 4.93 21.54 -4.79
N ARG A 97 4.71 21.55 -6.11
CA ARG A 97 5.62 20.97 -7.12
C ARG A 97 7.05 21.51 -7.00
N HIS A 98 7.19 22.81 -6.75
CA HIS A 98 8.50 23.48 -6.63
C HIS A 98 9.33 23.02 -5.42
N ARG A 99 8.73 22.35 -4.45
CA ARG A 99 9.39 21.84 -3.23
C ARG A 99 9.75 20.36 -3.34
N ILE A 100 9.08 19.61 -4.23
CA ILE A 100 9.22 18.16 -4.32
C ILE A 100 10.42 17.83 -5.22
N PRO A 101 11.34 16.92 -4.80
CA PRO A 101 12.41 16.43 -5.65
C PRO A 101 11.89 15.88 -6.99
N THR A 102 12.52 16.27 -8.09
CA THR A 102 12.05 15.96 -9.45
C THR A 102 12.05 14.46 -9.77
N ASP A 103 12.94 13.69 -9.15
CA ASP A 103 13.04 12.23 -9.28
C ASP A 103 11.86 11.50 -8.62
N LEU A 104 11.18 12.12 -7.64
CA LEU A 104 10.02 11.57 -6.96
C LEU A 104 8.69 11.87 -7.66
N LEU A 105 8.69 12.82 -8.62
CA LEU A 105 7.49 13.18 -9.37
C LEU A 105 7.39 12.32 -10.63
N PRO A 106 6.26 11.64 -10.90
CA PRO A 106 6.04 11.04 -12.21
C PRO A 106 5.97 12.12 -13.30
N PRO A 107 6.26 11.80 -14.58
CA PRO A 107 6.10 12.75 -15.68
C PRO A 107 4.68 13.33 -15.72
N THR A 108 3.69 12.47 -15.49
CA THR A 108 2.27 12.81 -15.33
C THR A 108 1.75 12.22 -14.04
N VAL A 109 1.10 13.03 -13.20
CA VAL A 109 0.39 12.55 -12.00
C VAL A 109 -0.93 11.91 -12.44
N ASP A 110 -0.87 10.63 -12.80
CA ASP A 110 -2.04 9.86 -13.21
C ASP A 110 -2.83 9.30 -12.01
N GLY A 111 -4.02 8.75 -12.30
CA GLY A 111 -4.88 8.15 -11.29
C GLY A 111 -4.24 6.97 -10.56
N ALA A 112 -3.36 6.22 -11.23
CA ALA A 112 -2.65 5.07 -10.66
C ALA A 112 -1.65 5.50 -9.58
N PHE A 113 -0.81 6.49 -9.87
CA PHE A 113 0.11 7.07 -8.92
C PHE A 113 -0.64 7.69 -7.73
N ALA A 114 -1.69 8.46 -7.99
CA ALA A 114 -2.50 9.09 -6.96
C ALA A 114 -3.18 8.07 -6.03
N ALA A 115 -3.72 6.99 -6.58
CA ALA A 115 -4.33 5.91 -5.80
C ALA A 115 -3.29 5.18 -4.94
N LEU A 116 -2.09 4.93 -5.48
CA LEU A 116 -1.00 4.32 -4.71
C LEU A 116 -0.59 5.20 -3.53
N LEU A 117 -0.34 6.50 -3.77
CA LEU A 117 0.05 7.46 -2.74
C LEU A 117 -0.98 7.53 -1.61
N ALA A 118 -2.26 7.72 -1.95
CA ALA A 118 -3.35 7.75 -0.98
C ALA A 118 -3.44 6.44 -0.18
N SER A 119 -3.34 5.29 -0.86
CA SER A 119 -3.42 3.98 -0.19
C SER A 119 -2.30 3.74 0.82
N PHE A 120 -1.13 4.34 0.63
CA PHE A 120 -0.02 4.22 1.58
C PHE A 120 -0.27 5.02 2.86
N LEU A 121 -0.87 6.20 2.78
CA LEU A 121 -1.27 6.97 3.96
C LEU A 121 -2.35 6.27 4.77
N GLU A 122 -3.23 5.54 4.09
CA GLU A 122 -4.25 4.76 4.79
C GLU A 122 -3.66 3.54 5.51
N THR A 123 -2.65 2.89 4.93
CA THR A 123 -2.32 1.50 5.31
C THR A 123 -0.87 1.21 5.66
N SER A 124 0.06 2.12 5.39
CA SER A 124 1.50 1.91 5.63
C SER A 124 2.13 3.00 6.50
N PHE A 125 1.49 4.16 6.57
CA PHE A 125 1.97 5.29 7.34
C PHE A 125 0.87 5.80 8.26
N ARG A 126 1.28 6.47 9.32
CA ARG A 126 0.43 7.27 10.19
C ARG A 126 1.01 8.66 10.29
N ILE A 127 0.13 9.63 10.47
CA ILE A 127 0.54 11.00 10.71
C ILE A 127 0.08 11.36 12.12
N ASP A 128 1.04 11.72 12.96
CA ASP A 128 0.80 12.18 14.31
C ASP A 128 1.04 13.70 14.33
N HIS A 129 0.02 14.46 14.72
CA HIS A 129 0.08 15.92 14.84
C HIS A 129 0.25 16.32 16.30
N VAL A 130 1.26 17.12 16.60
CA VAL A 130 1.51 17.67 17.93
C VAL A 130 1.06 19.12 17.94
N HIS A 131 0.16 19.43 18.86
CA HIS A 131 -0.36 20.79 19.05
C HIS A 131 0.06 21.34 20.40
N PHE A 132 0.39 22.63 20.42
CA PHE A 132 0.65 23.40 21.64
C PHE A 132 -0.12 24.71 21.55
N ASP A 133 -0.94 25.00 22.57
CA ASP A 133 -1.80 26.19 22.60
C ASP A 133 -2.66 26.37 21.32
N GLY A 134 -3.26 25.27 20.85
CA GLY A 134 -4.10 25.26 19.64
C GLY A 134 -3.35 25.41 18.31
N ARG A 135 -2.02 25.56 18.32
CA ARG A 135 -1.19 25.67 17.12
C ARG A 135 -0.50 24.35 16.80
N LEU A 136 -0.42 23.99 15.52
CA LEU A 136 0.36 22.85 15.05
C LEU A 136 1.85 23.19 15.18
N VAL A 137 2.55 22.45 16.05
CA VAL A 137 3.99 22.67 16.30
C VAL A 137 4.88 21.61 15.68
N ALA A 138 4.36 20.39 15.49
CA ALA A 138 5.09 19.34 14.82
C ALA A 138 4.14 18.36 14.13
N THR A 139 4.63 17.80 13.03
CA THR A 139 3.98 16.71 12.32
C THR A 139 4.98 15.57 12.13
N HIS A 140 4.57 14.35 12.49
CA HIS A 140 5.41 13.17 12.37
C HIS A 140 4.76 12.13 11.47
N LEU A 141 5.46 11.74 10.40
CA LEU A 141 5.07 10.59 9.59
C LEU A 141 5.71 9.32 10.16
N VAL A 142 4.91 8.51 10.83
CA VAL A 142 5.34 7.26 11.47
C VAL A 142 5.07 6.09 10.53
N ARG A 143 6.07 5.23 10.31
CA ARG A 143 5.86 3.98 9.56
C ARG A 143 5.08 2.99 10.40
N GLY A 144 4.06 2.37 9.82
CA GLY A 144 3.40 1.21 10.39
C GLY A 144 1.88 1.30 10.40
N VAL A 145 1.25 0.13 10.28
CA VAL A 145 -0.17 -0.07 10.60
C VAL A 145 -0.33 0.08 12.11
N ARG A 146 -1.49 0.53 12.60
CA ARG A 146 -1.84 0.34 14.02
C ARG A 146 -1.58 -1.12 14.40
N PRO A 147 -0.96 -1.41 15.55
CA PRO A 147 -0.68 -2.78 15.99
C PRO A 147 -2.00 -3.54 16.06
N GLY A 148 -2.24 -4.33 15.03
CA GLY A 148 -3.41 -5.15 14.81
C GLY A 148 -2.95 -6.42 14.12
N ARG A 149 -3.60 -7.54 14.43
CA ARG A 149 -3.27 -8.85 13.88
C ARG A 149 -3.31 -8.75 12.35
N LEU A 150 -2.16 -8.90 11.69
CA LEU A 150 -2.10 -8.94 10.22
C LEU A 150 -3.09 -10.02 9.75
N PRO A 151 -4.00 -9.73 8.80
CA PRO A 151 -5.04 -10.67 8.40
C PRO A 151 -4.41 -11.82 7.61
N ARG A 152 -3.96 -12.87 8.31
CA ARG A 152 -3.39 -14.09 7.70
C ARG A 152 -4.35 -14.69 6.67
N GLU A 153 -5.64 -14.69 7.00
CA GLU A 153 -6.73 -15.12 6.10
C GLU A 153 -6.83 -14.24 4.86
N GLY A 154 -6.62 -12.93 5.00
CA GLY A 154 -6.60 -11.98 3.88
C GLY A 154 -5.47 -12.26 2.90
N VAL A 155 -4.27 -12.57 3.40
CA VAL A 155 -3.11 -12.94 2.56
C VAL A 155 -3.33 -14.26 1.83
N ALA A 156 -3.84 -15.30 2.52
CA ALA A 156 -4.14 -16.58 1.89
C ALA A 156 -5.21 -16.47 0.80
N THR A 157 -6.25 -15.67 1.06
CA THR A 157 -7.32 -15.37 0.09
C THR A 157 -6.76 -14.62 -1.11
N ALA A 158 -5.93 -13.59 -0.90
CA ALA A 158 -5.31 -12.83 -1.99
C ALA A 158 -4.41 -13.72 -2.86
N ARG A 159 -3.62 -14.61 -2.25
CA ARG A 159 -2.80 -15.59 -2.99
C ARG A 159 -3.63 -16.50 -3.87
N THR A 160 -4.72 -17.04 -3.33
CA THR A 160 -5.64 -17.91 -4.07
C THR A 160 -6.29 -17.18 -5.23
N LEU A 161 -6.76 -15.94 -5.00
CA LEU A 161 -7.35 -15.12 -6.05
C LEU A 161 -6.34 -14.73 -7.13
N ALA A 162 -5.12 -14.34 -6.76
CA ALA A 162 -4.08 -13.97 -7.71
C ALA A 162 -3.71 -15.12 -8.65
N VAL A 163 -3.59 -16.35 -8.13
CA VAL A 163 -3.33 -17.55 -8.93
C VAL A 163 -4.52 -17.91 -9.79
N LYS A 164 -5.75 -17.88 -9.24
CA LYS A 164 -6.97 -18.11 -10.01
C LYS A 164 -7.07 -17.15 -11.19
N HIS A 165 -6.87 -15.86 -10.95
CA HIS A 165 -6.89 -14.83 -12.00
C HIS A 165 -5.80 -15.04 -13.04
N LEU A 166 -4.58 -15.40 -12.63
CA LEU A 166 -3.48 -15.70 -13.55
C LEU A 166 -3.83 -16.87 -14.48
N LEU A 167 -4.32 -17.98 -13.92
CA LEU A 167 -4.62 -19.19 -14.70
C LEU A 167 -5.83 -18.96 -15.62
N SER A 168 -6.88 -18.29 -15.13
CA SER A 168 -8.03 -17.95 -15.96
C SER A 168 -7.69 -16.99 -17.11
N ALA A 169 -6.75 -16.06 -16.91
CA ALA A 169 -6.29 -15.16 -17.98
C ALA A 169 -5.54 -15.90 -19.10
N GLU A 170 -4.96 -17.07 -18.80
CA GLU A 170 -4.29 -17.96 -19.75
C GLU A 170 -5.20 -19.12 -20.21
N SER A 171 -6.51 -18.99 -20.01
CA SER A 171 -7.50 -20.01 -20.35
C SER A 171 -7.25 -21.38 -19.70
N VAL A 172 -6.50 -21.44 -18.60
CA VAL A 172 -6.24 -22.66 -17.84
C VAL A 172 -7.37 -22.87 -16.83
N VAL A 173 -8.16 -23.91 -17.04
CA VAL A 173 -9.26 -24.30 -16.14
C VAL A 173 -8.70 -25.14 -14.99
N VAL A 174 -8.81 -24.63 -13.77
CA VAL A 174 -8.24 -25.28 -12.57
C VAL A 174 -9.31 -25.42 -11.49
N THR A 175 -9.39 -26.61 -10.89
CA THR A 175 -10.33 -26.89 -9.80
C THR A 175 -9.92 -26.16 -8.52
N GLY A 176 -10.87 -25.97 -7.61
CA GLY A 176 -10.57 -25.37 -6.29
C GLY A 176 -9.54 -26.17 -5.47
N GLU A 177 -9.49 -27.49 -5.65
CA GLU A 177 -8.49 -28.33 -4.99
C GLU A 177 -7.08 -28.13 -5.57
N ALA A 178 -6.96 -28.09 -6.90
CA ALA A 178 -5.68 -27.82 -7.55
C ALA A 178 -5.15 -26.42 -7.19
N LEU A 179 -6.00 -25.40 -7.12
CA LEU A 179 -5.61 -24.06 -6.60
C LEU A 179 -5.08 -24.12 -5.15
N ARG A 180 -5.74 -24.89 -4.27
CA ARG A 180 -5.26 -25.09 -2.89
C ARG A 180 -3.92 -25.82 -2.85
N ARG A 181 -3.72 -26.80 -3.74
CA ARG A 181 -2.46 -27.52 -3.87
C ARG A 181 -1.32 -26.59 -4.29
N ILE A 182 -1.53 -25.79 -5.34
CA ILE A 182 -0.56 -24.80 -5.83
C ILE A 182 -0.20 -23.80 -4.73
N THR A 183 -1.17 -23.26 -4.01
CA THR A 183 -0.92 -22.24 -2.97
C THR A 183 -0.24 -22.77 -1.70
N ARG A 184 -0.19 -24.09 -1.50
CA ARG A 184 0.48 -24.75 -0.37
C ARG A 184 1.86 -25.33 -0.70
N ARG A 185 2.26 -25.31 -1.97
CA ARG A 185 3.56 -25.79 -2.42
C ARG A 185 4.71 -24.93 -1.90
N ALA A 186 5.63 -25.52 -1.14
CA ALA A 186 6.75 -24.82 -0.54
C ALA A 186 7.72 -24.24 -1.60
N ASP A 187 7.94 -24.95 -2.69
CA ASP A 187 8.80 -24.53 -3.81
C ASP A 187 8.24 -23.32 -4.58
N LEU A 188 6.93 -23.05 -4.44
CA LEU A 188 6.24 -21.93 -5.05
C LEU A 188 5.99 -20.76 -4.08
N ALA A 189 6.43 -20.86 -2.82
CA ALA A 189 6.11 -19.85 -1.81
C ALA A 189 6.58 -18.44 -2.18
N GLU A 190 7.82 -18.30 -2.68
CA GLU A 190 8.34 -17.01 -3.15
C GLU A 190 7.66 -16.54 -4.45
N PRO A 191 7.59 -17.34 -5.55
CA PRO A 191 6.86 -16.95 -6.75
C PRO A 191 5.43 -16.49 -6.47
N LEU A 192 4.72 -17.22 -5.60
CA LEU A 192 3.37 -16.90 -5.17
C LEU A 192 3.33 -15.55 -4.46
N ALA A 193 4.24 -15.28 -3.52
CA ALA A 193 4.29 -14.01 -2.80
C ALA A 193 4.58 -12.84 -3.74
N VAL A 194 5.56 -12.98 -4.63
CA VAL A 194 5.96 -11.95 -5.61
C VAL A 194 4.81 -11.62 -6.55
N TRP A 195 4.20 -12.64 -7.18
CA TRP A 195 3.08 -12.44 -8.09
C TRP A 195 1.87 -11.83 -7.39
N THR A 196 1.51 -12.35 -6.21
CA THR A 196 0.38 -11.83 -5.43
C THR A 196 0.60 -10.37 -5.04
N TYR A 197 1.82 -9.98 -4.69
CA TYR A 197 2.15 -8.58 -4.40
C TYR A 197 1.93 -7.68 -5.63
N ALA A 198 2.46 -8.05 -6.80
CA ALA A 198 2.27 -7.29 -8.03
C ALA A 198 0.79 -7.18 -8.43
N TRP A 199 0.04 -8.27 -8.33
CA TRP A 199 -1.40 -8.29 -8.61
C TRP A 199 -2.20 -7.38 -7.67
N GLU A 200 -1.94 -7.43 -6.37
CA GLU A 200 -2.60 -6.53 -5.42
C GLU A 200 -2.14 -5.06 -5.58
N LEU A 201 -0.91 -4.82 -6.02
CA LEU A 201 -0.41 -3.49 -6.31
C LEU A 201 -1.16 -2.87 -7.50
N ASP A 202 -1.43 -3.65 -8.56
CA ASP A 202 -2.26 -3.22 -9.69
C ASP A 202 -3.68 -2.91 -9.22
N ARG A 203 -4.26 -3.77 -8.39
CA ARG A 203 -5.58 -3.51 -7.81
C ARG A 203 -5.61 -2.21 -7.01
N ARG A 204 -4.56 -1.90 -6.23
CA ARG A 204 -4.45 -0.61 -5.52
C ARG A 204 -4.34 0.57 -6.47
N ALA A 205 -3.52 0.47 -7.52
CA ALA A 205 -3.42 1.51 -8.54
C ALA A 205 -4.77 1.79 -9.22
N ARG A 206 -5.66 0.80 -9.28
CA ARG A 206 -7.05 0.94 -9.78
C ARG A 206 -8.06 1.34 -8.70
N GLY A 207 -7.64 1.64 -7.47
CA GLY A 207 -8.52 1.97 -6.34
C GLY A 207 -9.34 0.79 -5.79
N LYS A 208 -8.96 -0.46 -6.10
CA LYS A 208 -9.68 -1.71 -5.74
C LYS A 208 -8.94 -2.59 -4.72
N GLY A 209 -7.74 -2.19 -4.29
CA GLY A 209 -6.86 -2.99 -3.45
C GLY A 209 -7.16 -2.87 -1.96
N LYS A 210 -6.93 -3.95 -1.19
CA LYS A 210 -7.07 -3.93 0.28
C LYS A 210 -5.74 -3.60 0.92
N GLY A 211 -5.60 -2.39 1.48
CA GLY A 211 -4.27 -1.94 1.84
C GLY A 211 -3.53 -2.77 2.93
N PRO A 212 -4.16 -3.26 4.01
CA PRO A 212 -3.43 -4.06 5.01
C PRO A 212 -2.85 -5.37 4.45
N VAL A 213 -3.52 -5.98 3.46
CA VAL A 213 -3.07 -7.24 2.84
C VAL A 213 -1.80 -7.02 2.03
N VAL A 214 -1.73 -5.96 1.24
CA VAL A 214 -0.54 -5.66 0.42
C VAL A 214 0.65 -5.28 1.29
N HIS A 215 0.43 -4.56 2.39
CA HIS A 215 1.48 -4.26 3.35
C HIS A 215 2.03 -5.55 3.99
N ALA A 216 1.14 -6.49 4.35
CA ALA A 216 1.53 -7.80 4.85
C ALA A 216 2.30 -8.63 3.82
N LEU A 217 1.86 -8.62 2.55
CA LEU A 217 2.55 -9.27 1.44
C LEU A 217 3.96 -8.69 1.24
N TRP A 218 4.08 -7.36 1.17
CA TRP A 218 5.37 -6.67 1.05
C TRP A 218 6.31 -7.06 2.19
N ARG A 219 5.85 -6.95 3.44
CA ARG A 219 6.66 -7.33 4.61
C ARG A 219 7.03 -8.80 4.67
N GLY A 220 6.22 -9.68 4.05
CA GLY A 220 6.48 -11.11 3.97
C GLY A 220 7.50 -11.48 2.91
N LEU A 221 7.86 -10.59 1.99
CA LEU A 221 8.92 -10.82 1.02
C LEU A 221 10.29 -10.76 1.72
N PRO A 222 11.22 -11.67 1.39
CA PRO A 222 12.59 -11.58 1.88
C PRO A 222 13.22 -10.21 1.58
N PRO A 223 14.09 -9.67 2.45
CA PRO A 223 14.73 -8.37 2.22
C PRO A 223 15.43 -8.25 0.85
N ALA A 224 16.14 -9.29 0.42
CA ALA A 224 16.80 -9.33 -0.89
C ALA A 224 15.79 -9.21 -2.04
N VAL A 225 14.64 -9.90 -1.94
CA VAL A 225 13.57 -9.82 -2.95
C VAL A 225 12.96 -8.42 -3.02
N ARG A 226 12.80 -7.75 -1.88
CA ARG A 226 12.27 -6.37 -1.85
C ARG A 226 13.23 -5.36 -2.45
N ALA A 227 14.52 -5.51 -2.18
CA ALA A 227 15.56 -4.64 -2.70
C ALA A 227 15.72 -4.79 -4.22
N ASP A 228 15.43 -5.98 -4.74
CA ASP A 228 15.57 -6.36 -6.15
C ASP A 228 14.22 -6.78 -6.78
N LEU A 229 13.14 -6.07 -6.44
CA LEU A 229 11.83 -6.34 -7.04
C LEU A 229 11.73 -5.67 -8.41
N THR A 230 12.01 -6.43 -9.46
CA THR A 230 11.95 -5.97 -10.86
C THR A 230 10.77 -6.60 -11.61
N ALA A 231 10.43 -6.03 -12.78
CA ALA A 231 9.42 -6.61 -13.66
C ALA A 231 9.79 -8.04 -14.09
N ASP A 232 11.08 -8.30 -14.30
CA ASP A 232 11.62 -9.59 -14.72
C ASP A 232 11.45 -10.65 -13.64
N ARG A 233 11.70 -10.28 -12.39
CA ARG A 233 11.45 -11.16 -11.24
C ARG A 233 9.97 -11.51 -11.11
N VAL A 234 9.09 -10.52 -11.29
CA VAL A 234 7.63 -10.75 -11.28
C VAL A 234 7.22 -11.66 -12.44
N TRP A 235 7.79 -11.48 -13.63
CA TRP A 235 7.48 -12.29 -14.81
C TRP A 235 8.00 -13.72 -14.70
N ALA A 236 9.18 -13.91 -14.10
CA ALA A 236 9.71 -15.23 -13.77
C ALA A 236 8.81 -15.95 -12.75
N ALA A 237 8.35 -15.24 -11.71
CA ALA A 237 7.39 -15.77 -10.74
C ALA A 237 6.08 -16.20 -11.41
N ARG A 238 5.55 -15.37 -12.31
CA ARG A 238 4.38 -15.67 -13.15
C ARG A 238 4.57 -16.96 -13.95
N GLY A 239 5.69 -17.11 -14.66
CA GLY A 239 5.98 -18.30 -15.47
C GLY A 239 6.02 -19.59 -14.65
N ARG A 240 6.63 -19.54 -13.45
CA ARG A 240 6.66 -20.70 -12.54
C ARG A 240 5.26 -21.10 -12.03
N LEU A 241 4.39 -20.14 -11.77
CA LEU A 241 3.00 -20.41 -11.36
C LEU A 241 2.17 -20.99 -12.49
N LEU A 242 2.36 -20.52 -13.73
CA LEU A 242 1.69 -21.09 -14.91
C LEU A 242 2.13 -22.53 -15.17
N ALA A 243 3.43 -22.80 -15.16
CA ALA A 243 3.95 -24.16 -15.32
C ALA A 243 3.36 -25.12 -14.27
N ALA A 244 3.23 -24.66 -13.02
CA ALA A 244 2.62 -25.44 -11.94
C ALA A 244 1.10 -25.65 -12.09
N GLY A 245 0.39 -24.80 -12.83
CA GLY A 245 -1.03 -24.96 -13.12
C GLY A 245 -1.32 -25.85 -14.32
N LEU A 246 -0.31 -26.09 -15.17
CA LEU A 246 -0.37 -26.99 -16.33
C LEU A 246 0.08 -28.42 -16.00
N SER A 247 0.64 -28.65 -14.81
CA SER A 247 1.08 -29.97 -14.30
C SER A 247 -0.02 -30.66 -13.51
#